data_AF-A0A4Q2UMJ7-F1
#
_entry.id   AF-A0A4Q2UMJ7-F1
#
_cell.length_a   1.000
_cell.length_b   1.000
_cell.length_c   1.000
_cell.angle_alpha   90.00
_cell.angle_beta   90.00
_cell.angle_gamma   90.00
#
_symmetry.space_group_name_H-M   'P 1'
#
loop_
_entity.id
_entity.type
_entity.pdbx_description
1 polymer ?
#
loop_
_entity_poly.entity_id
_entity_poly.type
_entity_poly.pdbx_seq_one_letter_code
_entity_poly.pdbx_strand_id
1 'polypeptide(L)'
;MSTEQKYVGKGDNAPSIPQTAPSAAQWPKPTWHALYLAQLVADGSLSEDDRNWSEIIPIPDESMQAGGPLNFGGSVVSLMLDPTEYHSTTGVVLIQLRATPATYIIGRVRSANKVGMVISRDNPAWPTRAIRYGEVVNMYKGLFVTNAPVL
;
A
#
# COMPACT_ATOMS: atom_id res chain seq x y z
N MET A 1 -17.06 72.34 -49.72
CA MET A 1 -16.39 72.25 -48.40
C MET A 1 -16.16 70.76 -48.13
N SER A 2 -14.91 70.38 -47.91
CA SER A 2 -14.39 69.01 -48.05
C SER A 2 -14.68 68.11 -46.86
N THR A 3 -15.00 66.85 -47.15
CA THR A 3 -14.85 65.65 -46.31
C THR A 3 -13.41 65.46 -45.85
N GLU A 4 -13.21 65.02 -44.60
CA GLU A 4 -12.10 64.15 -44.21
C GLU A 4 -12.50 63.28 -43.00
N GLN A 5 -12.90 62.04 -43.29
CA GLN A 5 -12.68 60.91 -42.40
C GLN A 5 -11.16 60.66 -42.33
N LYS A 6 -10.58 60.58 -41.13
CA LYS A 6 -9.18 60.19 -40.96
C LYS A 6 -9.07 58.85 -40.21
N TYR A 7 -8.19 58.04 -40.79
CA TYR A 7 -7.97 56.61 -40.62
C TYR A 7 -7.37 56.17 -39.27
N VAL A 8 -7.89 55.03 -38.78
CA VAL A 8 -7.22 53.80 -38.29
C VAL A 8 -5.89 53.92 -37.53
N GLY A 9 -5.93 53.52 -36.25
CA GLY A 9 -4.82 52.88 -35.55
C GLY A 9 -5.27 51.52 -35.03
N LYS A 10 -4.67 50.46 -35.57
CA LYS A 10 -4.72 49.07 -35.08
C LYS A 10 -3.83 48.94 -33.83
N GLY A 11 -4.25 48.09 -32.89
CA GLY A 11 -3.50 47.69 -31.69
C GLY A 11 -4.24 48.19 -30.44
N ASP A 12 -4.77 47.39 -29.53
CA ASP A 12 -4.44 46.02 -29.17
C ASP A 12 -5.73 45.30 -28.75
N ASN A 13 -6.23 44.39 -29.59
CA ASN A 13 -6.98 43.24 -29.09
C ASN A 13 -5.96 42.33 -28.41
N ALA A 14 -5.45 42.74 -27.25
CA ALA A 14 -4.85 41.78 -26.35
C ALA A 14 -6.00 40.85 -25.94
N PRO A 15 -5.95 39.54 -26.27
CA PRO A 15 -6.91 38.62 -25.68
C PRO A 15 -6.79 38.79 -24.17
N SER A 16 -7.90 39.10 -23.51
CA SER A 16 -7.98 39.05 -22.06
C SER A 16 -7.56 37.66 -21.65
N ILE A 17 -6.30 37.47 -21.27
CA ILE A 17 -5.83 36.21 -20.73
C ILE A 17 -6.67 36.05 -19.47
N PRO A 18 -7.48 34.98 -19.33
CA PRO A 18 -8.09 34.71 -18.06
C PRO A 18 -6.93 34.51 -17.08
N GLN A 19 -6.69 35.48 -16.20
CA GLN A 19 -5.88 35.27 -14.99
C GLN A 19 -6.70 34.40 -14.02
N THR A 20 -7.13 33.23 -14.46
CA THR A 20 -7.09 32.08 -13.59
C THR A 20 -5.63 31.66 -13.58
N ALA A 21 -4.87 32.18 -12.61
CA ALA A 21 -3.82 31.34 -12.04
C ALA A 21 -4.47 29.96 -11.85
N PRO A 22 -3.86 28.86 -12.35
CA PRO A 22 -4.42 27.54 -12.09
C PRO A 22 -4.66 27.50 -10.59
N SER A 23 -5.93 27.44 -10.16
CA SER A 23 -6.26 27.33 -8.74
C SER A 23 -5.41 26.17 -8.30
N ALA A 24 -4.44 26.43 -7.40
CA ALA A 24 -3.38 25.49 -7.07
C ALA A 24 -4.01 24.11 -7.11
N ALA A 25 -3.73 23.34 -8.18
CA ALA A 25 -4.42 22.09 -8.41
C ALA A 25 -4.34 21.42 -7.05
N GLN A 26 -5.49 21.19 -6.42
CA GLN A 26 -5.50 20.64 -5.07
C GLN A 26 -5.01 19.22 -5.30
N TRP A 27 -3.68 19.07 -5.37
CA TRP A 27 -2.99 17.81 -5.37
C TRP A 27 -3.66 17.07 -4.24
N PRO A 28 -4.30 15.92 -4.51
CA PRO A 28 -5.03 15.21 -3.49
C PRO A 28 -4.10 15.13 -2.29
N LYS A 29 -4.52 15.75 -1.17
CA LYS A 29 -3.67 15.82 0.02
C LYS A 29 -3.22 14.38 0.27
N PRO A 30 -1.91 14.12 0.35
CA PRO A 30 -1.42 12.76 0.47
C PRO A 30 -2.15 12.10 1.63
N THR A 31 -2.73 10.93 1.38
CA THR A 31 -3.41 10.16 2.42
C THR A 31 -2.39 9.88 3.53
N TRP A 32 -2.86 9.70 4.77
CA TRP A 32 -1.96 9.33 5.86
C TRP A 32 -1.12 8.08 5.49
N HIS A 33 -1.70 7.13 4.75
CA HIS A 33 -0.97 5.99 4.17
C HIS A 33 0.26 6.43 3.35
N ALA A 34 0.08 7.37 2.41
CA ALA A 34 1.14 7.85 1.56
C ALA A 34 2.23 8.60 2.34
N LEU A 35 1.85 9.32 3.40
CA LEU A 35 2.77 10.00 4.30
C LEU A 35 3.56 9.02 5.18
N TYR A 36 2.89 7.99 5.72
CA TYR A 36 3.53 6.97 6.55
C TYR A 36 4.55 6.17 5.75
N LEU A 37 4.20 5.72 4.54
CA LEU A 37 5.15 5.04 3.65
C LEU A 37 6.31 5.95 3.24
N ALA A 38 6.07 7.24 2.98
CA ALA A 38 7.13 8.21 2.69
C ALA A 38 8.08 8.38 3.89
N GLN A 39 7.56 8.40 5.12
CA GLN A 39 8.36 8.48 6.33
C GLN A 39 9.24 7.23 6.49
N LEU A 40 8.71 6.03 6.25
CA LEU A 40 9.50 4.80 6.29
C LEU A 40 10.65 4.81 5.28
N VAL A 41 10.45 5.42 4.11
CA VAL A 41 11.52 5.62 3.13
C VAL A 41 12.55 6.64 3.62
N ALA A 42 12.10 7.78 4.15
CA ALA A 42 12.98 8.79 4.72
C ALA A 42 13.84 8.25 5.88
N ASP A 43 13.29 7.32 6.67
CA ASP A 43 13.99 6.65 7.78
C ASP A 43 14.91 5.50 7.30
N GLY A 44 14.96 5.21 6.00
CA GLY A 44 15.74 4.13 5.41
C GLY A 44 15.22 2.72 5.73
N SER A 45 13.99 2.62 6.23
CA SER A 45 13.34 1.36 6.62
C SER A 45 12.61 0.68 5.45
N LEU A 46 12.32 1.42 4.39
CA LEU A 46 11.68 0.95 3.16
C LEU A 46 12.39 1.58 1.96
N SER A 47 12.57 0.85 0.85
CA SER A 47 13.08 1.47 -0.38
C SER A 47 11.97 2.23 -1.12
N GLU A 48 12.33 3.20 -1.97
CA GLU A 48 11.35 3.91 -2.80
C GLU A 48 10.63 2.97 -3.78
N ASP A 49 11.33 1.93 -4.26
CA ASP A 49 10.74 0.89 -5.10
C ASP A 49 9.72 0.07 -4.31
N ASP A 50 10.09 -0.42 -3.12
CA ASP A 50 9.19 -1.19 -2.25
C ASP A 50 7.96 -0.39 -1.83
N ARG A 51 8.09 0.92 -1.64
CA ARG A 51 6.96 1.82 -1.33
C ARG A 51 5.86 1.77 -2.40
N ASN A 52 6.21 1.67 -3.67
CA ASN A 52 5.24 1.62 -4.76
C ASN A 52 4.47 0.30 -4.80
N TRP A 53 5.01 -0.76 -4.19
CA TRP A 53 4.41 -2.09 -4.07
C TRP A 53 3.93 -2.41 -2.65
N SER A 54 3.91 -1.40 -1.78
CA SER A 54 3.47 -1.51 -0.39
C SER A 54 2.01 -1.15 -0.23
N GLU A 55 1.31 -1.92 0.58
CA GLU A 55 -0.02 -1.61 1.07
C GLU A 55 -0.05 -1.62 2.60
N ILE A 56 -1.04 -0.95 3.19
CA ILE A 56 -1.30 -1.04 4.63
C ILE A 56 -2.56 -1.88 4.81
N ILE A 57 -2.38 -3.08 5.38
CA ILE A 57 -3.46 -4.06 5.52
C ILE A 57 -3.81 -4.20 7.01
N PRO A 58 -5.10 -4.13 7.40
CA PRO A 58 -5.50 -4.40 8.77
C PRO A 58 -5.24 -5.86 9.15
N ILE A 59 -4.86 -6.10 10.40
CA ILE A 59 -4.70 -7.47 10.92
C ILE A 59 -6.11 -8.09 11.01
N PRO A 60 -6.40 -9.18 10.27
CA PRO A 60 -7.77 -9.61 9.99
C PRO A 60 -8.49 -10.26 11.18
N ASP A 61 -7.74 -10.74 12.17
CA ASP A 61 -8.25 -11.53 13.28
C ASP A 61 -7.28 -11.51 14.50
N GLU A 62 -7.72 -12.07 15.62
CA GLU A 62 -6.95 -12.19 16.87
C GLU A 62 -5.89 -13.31 16.84
N SER A 63 -5.67 -13.94 15.68
CA SER A 63 -4.76 -15.09 15.59
C SER A 63 -3.31 -14.73 15.89
N MET A 64 -2.93 -13.45 15.82
CA MET A 64 -1.57 -13.04 16.15
C MET A 64 -1.44 -12.50 17.59
N GLN A 65 -2.55 -12.43 18.34
CA GLN A 65 -2.66 -11.78 19.63
C GLN A 65 -2.41 -12.75 20.80
N ALA A 66 -1.15 -13.14 21.02
CA ALA A 66 -0.73 -13.80 22.27
C ALA A 66 0.69 -13.41 22.67
N GLY A 67 0.86 -12.14 23.05
CA GLY A 67 2.15 -11.60 23.52
C GLY A 67 3.16 -11.33 22.41
N GLY A 68 2.78 -11.53 21.14
CA GLY A 68 3.55 -11.11 19.98
C GLY A 68 3.39 -9.61 19.67
N PRO A 69 4.20 -9.06 18.77
CA PRO A 69 4.13 -7.63 18.38
C PRO A 69 2.88 -7.29 17.55
N LEU A 70 2.12 -8.29 17.10
CA LEU A 70 0.95 -8.16 16.26
C LEU A 70 -0.32 -8.23 17.10
N ASN A 71 -1.08 -7.14 17.11
CA ASN A 71 -2.35 -7.06 17.82
C ASN A 71 -3.52 -6.92 16.85
N PHE A 72 -4.64 -7.55 17.16
CA PHE A 72 -5.88 -7.29 16.44
C PHE A 72 -6.26 -5.80 16.54
N GLY A 73 -6.77 -5.24 15.45
CA GLY A 73 -7.04 -3.80 15.32
C GLY A 73 -5.81 -2.94 14.95
N GLY A 74 -4.61 -3.53 14.93
CA GLY A 74 -3.43 -2.93 14.29
C GLY A 74 -3.41 -3.15 12.78
N SER A 75 -2.43 -2.55 12.11
CA SER A 75 -2.19 -2.74 10.68
C SER A 75 -0.74 -3.11 10.40
N VAL A 76 -0.52 -3.74 9.25
CA VAL A 76 0.81 -4.09 8.76
C VAL A 76 1.10 -3.41 7.44
N VAL A 77 2.33 -2.92 7.27
CA VAL A 77 2.84 -2.57 5.94
C VAL A 77 3.23 -3.87 5.26
N SER A 78 2.57 -4.17 4.16
CA SER A 78 2.69 -5.41 3.42
C SER A 78 3.36 -5.14 2.07
N LEU A 79 4.38 -5.92 1.74
CA LEU A 79 4.95 -5.95 0.39
C LEU A 79 4.41 -7.13 -0.38
N MET A 80 3.91 -6.89 -1.60
CA MET A 80 3.57 -7.99 -2.48
C MET A 80 4.83 -8.81 -2.76
N LEU A 81 4.76 -10.12 -2.51
CA LEU A 81 5.85 -11.03 -2.81
C LEU A 81 5.65 -11.60 -4.20
N ASP A 82 6.74 -11.69 -4.96
CA ASP A 82 6.74 -12.49 -6.18
C ASP A 82 6.46 -13.96 -5.80
N PRO A 83 5.44 -14.60 -6.39
CA PRO A 83 5.12 -16.00 -6.13
C PRO A 83 6.32 -16.95 -6.35
N THR A 84 7.29 -16.58 -7.19
CA THR A 84 8.51 -17.36 -7.42
C THR A 84 9.47 -17.35 -6.22
N GLU A 85 9.42 -16.33 -5.37
CA GLU A 85 10.21 -16.16 -4.14
C GLU A 85 9.56 -16.81 -2.90
N TYR A 86 8.42 -17.46 -3.10
CA TYR A 86 7.66 -18.13 -2.05
C TYR A 86 8.51 -19.06 -1.15
N HIS A 87 9.47 -19.77 -1.73
CA HIS A 87 10.28 -20.77 -1.04
C HIS A 87 11.39 -20.19 -0.15
N SER A 88 11.77 -18.92 -0.34
CA SER A 88 12.77 -18.21 0.48
C SER A 88 12.12 -17.27 1.50
N THR A 89 10.80 -17.18 1.49
CA THR A 89 10.05 -16.26 2.35
C THR A 89 10.19 -16.64 3.82
N THR A 90 10.47 -15.65 4.66
CA THR A 90 10.57 -15.78 6.13
C THR A 90 9.83 -14.65 6.82
N GLY A 91 9.59 -14.79 8.12
CA GLY A 91 8.90 -13.77 8.91
C GLY A 91 7.39 -13.92 8.87
N VAL A 92 6.67 -12.81 8.91
CA VAL A 92 5.19 -12.78 8.88
C VAL A 92 4.71 -12.57 7.46
N VAL A 93 3.72 -13.35 7.05
CA VAL A 93 3.10 -13.28 5.73
C VAL A 93 1.59 -13.10 5.85
N LEU A 94 1.00 -12.45 4.86
CA LEU A 94 -0.44 -12.37 4.62
C LEU A 94 -0.74 -13.07 3.32
N ILE A 95 -1.66 -14.02 3.35
CA ILE A 95 -1.94 -14.91 2.23
C ILE A 95 -3.43 -14.85 1.91
N GLN A 96 -3.73 -14.50 0.67
CA GLN A 96 -5.07 -14.57 0.11
C GLN A 96 -5.22 -15.91 -0.61
N LEU A 97 -6.17 -16.73 -0.17
CA LEU A 97 -6.38 -18.05 -0.76
C LEU A 97 -7.40 -18.01 -1.89
N ARG A 98 -7.22 -18.88 -2.88
CA ARG A 98 -8.14 -19.03 -4.01
C ARG A 98 -9.55 -19.45 -3.58
N ALA A 99 -9.66 -20.25 -2.52
CA ALA A 99 -10.95 -20.68 -1.98
C ALA A 99 -11.70 -19.57 -1.22
N THR A 100 -10.97 -18.58 -0.70
CA THR A 100 -11.52 -17.50 0.15
C THR A 100 -10.87 -16.16 -0.19
N PRO A 101 -11.02 -15.68 -1.44
CA PRO A 101 -10.28 -14.52 -1.92
C PRO A 101 -10.69 -13.22 -1.22
N ALA A 102 -11.85 -13.17 -0.54
CA ALA A 102 -12.25 -11.97 0.19
C ALA A 102 -11.44 -11.72 1.48
N THR A 103 -10.64 -12.69 1.93
CA THR A 103 -10.00 -12.65 3.26
C THR A 103 -8.54 -13.04 3.21
N TYR A 104 -7.74 -12.37 4.06
CA TYR A 104 -6.34 -12.73 4.29
C TYR A 104 -6.17 -13.66 5.48
N ILE A 105 -5.19 -14.55 5.37
CA ILE A 105 -4.65 -15.36 6.46
C ILE A 105 -3.28 -14.78 6.78
N ILE A 106 -3.08 -14.28 8.00
CA ILE A 106 -1.77 -13.81 8.46
C ILE A 106 -1.00 -14.96 9.14
N GLY A 107 0.32 -14.91 9.30
CA GLY A 107 1.01 -15.92 10.11
C GLY A 107 2.52 -15.87 9.94
N ARG A 108 3.23 -16.48 10.88
CA ARG A 108 4.68 -16.59 10.86
C ARG A 108 5.11 -17.84 10.11
N VAL A 109 5.95 -17.67 9.09
CA VAL A 109 6.52 -18.78 8.33
C VAL A 109 7.41 -19.61 9.24
N ARG A 110 7.10 -20.90 9.35
CA ARG A 110 7.91 -21.92 10.03
C ARG A 110 8.79 -22.69 9.06
N SER A 111 8.27 -22.94 7.87
CA SER A 111 9.02 -23.50 6.75
C SER A 111 8.39 -23.08 5.43
N ALA A 112 9.20 -22.90 4.40
CA ALA A 112 8.75 -22.66 3.04
C ALA A 112 9.64 -23.44 2.08
N ASN A 113 9.04 -24.02 1.04
CA ASN A 113 9.74 -24.74 -0.02
C ASN A 113 8.96 -24.61 -1.35
N LYS A 114 9.41 -25.30 -2.40
CA LYS A 114 8.79 -25.24 -3.73
C LYS A 114 7.37 -25.83 -3.80
N VAL A 115 6.96 -26.62 -2.80
CA VAL A 115 5.62 -27.26 -2.76
C VAL A 115 4.63 -26.40 -1.99
N GLY A 116 5.08 -25.79 -0.90
CA GLY A 116 4.21 -25.07 0.02
C GLY A 116 4.96 -24.49 1.21
N MET A 117 4.20 -23.89 2.11
CA MET A 117 4.69 -23.29 3.34
C MET A 117 3.85 -23.72 4.51
N VAL A 118 4.49 -23.77 5.67
CA VAL A 118 3.83 -23.97 6.95
C VAL A 118 3.92 -22.65 7.69
N ILE A 119 2.77 -22.11 8.06
CA ILE A 119 2.68 -20.92 8.90
C ILE A 119 2.06 -21.27 10.25
N SER A 120 2.58 -20.64 11.30
CA SER A 120 1.95 -20.67 12.62
C SER A 120 1.42 -19.30 12.97
N ARG A 121 0.37 -19.28 13.78
CA ARG A 121 -0.14 -18.07 14.40
C ARG A 121 0.57 -17.84 15.74
N ASP A 122 0.70 -16.59 16.17
CA ASP A 122 1.31 -16.28 17.46
C ASP A 122 0.34 -16.63 18.61
N ASN A 123 -0.98 -16.56 18.37
CA ASN A 123 -2.02 -17.06 19.27
C ASN A 123 -2.10 -18.60 19.23
N PRO A 124 -1.78 -19.32 20.33
CA PRO A 124 -1.75 -20.78 20.36
C PRO A 124 -3.13 -21.43 20.25
N ALA A 125 -4.22 -20.68 20.43
CA ALA A 125 -5.57 -21.17 20.19
C ALA A 125 -5.85 -21.45 18.70
N TRP A 126 -4.98 -20.95 17.81
CA TRP A 126 -5.14 -21.11 16.36
C TRP A 126 -4.21 -22.18 15.82
N PRO A 127 -4.70 -23.04 14.91
CA PRO A 127 -3.90 -24.13 14.37
C PRO A 127 -2.79 -23.61 13.45
N THR A 128 -1.67 -24.35 13.45
CA THR A 128 -0.66 -24.23 12.40
C THR A 128 -1.26 -24.71 11.08
N ARG A 129 -0.97 -24.01 9.99
CA ARG A 129 -1.56 -24.29 8.67
C ARG A 129 -0.48 -24.53 7.63
N ALA A 130 -0.64 -25.61 6.86
CA ALA A 130 0.09 -25.83 5.63
C ALA A 130 -0.70 -25.23 4.46
N ILE A 131 -0.01 -24.50 3.59
CA ILE A 131 -0.59 -23.86 2.39
C ILE A 131 0.25 -24.31 1.20
N ARG A 132 -0.39 -24.82 0.15
CA ARG A 132 0.29 -25.19 -1.09
C ARG A 132 0.41 -23.98 -1.99
N TYR A 133 1.45 -23.96 -2.82
CA TYR A 133 1.66 -22.89 -3.80
C TYR A 133 0.41 -22.65 -4.69
N GLY A 134 -0.21 -23.72 -5.19
CA GLY A 134 -1.40 -23.62 -6.05
C GLY A 134 -2.68 -23.10 -5.38
N GLU A 135 -2.70 -22.97 -4.05
CA GLU A 135 -3.85 -22.46 -3.30
C GLU A 135 -3.81 -20.94 -3.11
N VAL A 136 -2.69 -20.29 -3.42
CA VAL A 136 -2.45 -18.86 -3.20
C VAL A 136 -2.88 -18.06 -4.43
N VAL A 137 -3.58 -16.95 -4.20
CA VAL A 137 -3.86 -15.93 -5.22
C VAL A 137 -2.84 -14.81 -5.11
N ASN A 138 -2.69 -14.28 -3.90
CA ASN A 138 -1.70 -13.26 -3.58
C ASN A 138 -1.03 -13.60 -2.25
N MET A 139 0.24 -13.23 -2.15
CA MET A 139 1.03 -13.36 -0.94
C MET A 139 1.76 -12.05 -0.70
N TYR A 140 1.78 -11.64 0.56
CA TYR A 140 2.45 -10.43 0.98
C TYR A 140 3.34 -10.71 2.19
N LYS A 141 4.50 -10.06 2.24
CA LYS A 141 5.39 -10.04 3.41
C LYS A 141 4.98 -8.88 4.32
N GLY A 142 4.72 -9.14 5.59
CA GLY A 142 4.56 -8.08 6.59
C GLY A 142 5.92 -7.56 7.05
N LEU A 143 6.19 -6.28 6.82
CA LEU A 143 7.44 -5.62 7.22
C LEU A 143 7.33 -4.86 8.55
N PHE A 144 6.28 -4.06 8.69
CA PHE A 144 6.09 -3.16 9.83
C PHE A 144 4.73 -3.34 10.44
N VAL A 145 4.64 -3.24 11.77
CA VAL A 145 3.39 -3.35 12.51
C VAL A 145 3.13 -2.03 13.19
N THR A 146 1.98 -1.43 12.90
CA THR A 146 1.49 -0.24 13.59
C THR A 146 0.41 -0.67 14.59
N ASN A 147 0.66 -0.43 15.87
CA ASN A 147 -0.32 -0.59 16.95
C ASN A 147 -1.33 0.58 16.98
N ALA A 148 -1.12 1.63 16.18
CA ALA A 148 -2.16 2.62 15.97
C ALA A 148 -3.16 2.05 14.96
N PRO A 149 -4.48 2.01 15.27
CA PRO A 149 -5.47 1.84 14.24
C PRO A 149 -5.21 2.92 13.21
N VAL A 150 -5.12 2.51 11.95
CA VAL A 150 -5.00 3.43 10.84
C VAL A 150 -6.34 4.15 10.74
N LEU A 151 -6.40 5.35 11.32
CA LEU A 151 -7.59 6.19 11.39
C LEU A 151 -7.77 7.00 10.10
#